data_AF-K1TMP9-F1
#
_entry.id   AF-K1TMP9-F1
#
_cell.length_a   1.000
_cell.length_b   1.000
_cell.length_c   1.000
_cell.angle_alpha   90.00
_cell.angle_beta   90.00
_cell.angle_gamma   90.00
#
_symmetry.space_group_name_H-M   'P 1'
#
loop_
_entity.id
_entity.type
_entity.pdbx_description
1 polymer ?
#
loop_
_entity_poly.entity_id
_entity_poly.type
_entity_poly.pdbx_seq_one_letter_code
_entity_poly.pdbx_strand_id
1 'polypeptide(L)'
;IAAASTEIINLQSILNLPKRYGTFLTDIHGEYEQFNHVLKTVPVPYAARSTRNSATPSATRTKKDLATLIYYPESKLEIVEREEDNLEDWYKISLHRLVQVIKRVSSKYTRSKVRKALPKDFAYVIEELITEKEEIQDKEAYYNEIIHTIIRIGRAPQFIIALSHLIQRLVIDHLHIVGDIYDRGPGPHIIMDTLCEYHSVDVQWGNHDMVWMGA
;
A
#
# COMPACT_ATOMS: atom_id res chain seq x y z
N ILE A 1 -25.51 -13.54 25.57
CA ILE A 1 -25.74 -14.47 24.43
C ILE A 1 -25.70 -13.71 23.10
N ALA A 2 -26.54 -12.69 22.88
CA ALA A 2 -26.56 -11.92 21.62
C ALA A 2 -25.19 -11.33 21.19
N ALA A 3 -24.46 -10.65 22.09
CA ALA A 3 -23.16 -10.06 21.77
C ALA A 3 -22.10 -11.10 21.35
N ALA A 4 -22.06 -12.25 22.02
CA ALA A 4 -21.15 -13.34 21.67
C ALA A 4 -21.51 -13.94 20.30
N SER A 5 -22.80 -14.12 20.01
CA SER A 5 -23.26 -14.60 18.70
C SER A 5 -22.92 -13.61 17.59
N THR A 6 -23.09 -12.30 17.80
CA THR A 6 -22.69 -11.26 16.84
C THR A 6 -21.18 -11.29 16.59
N GLU A 7 -20.37 -11.44 17.63
CA GLU A 7 -18.91 -11.49 17.46
C GLU A 7 -18.45 -12.76 16.73
N ILE A 8 -19.09 -13.90 17.00
CA ILE A 8 -18.83 -15.14 16.23
C ILE A 8 -19.14 -14.93 14.75
N ILE A 9 -20.28 -14.29 14.42
CA ILE A 9 -20.63 -13.98 13.02
C ILE A 9 -19.57 -13.07 12.38
N ASN A 10 -19.12 -12.02 13.10
CA ASN A 10 -18.08 -11.12 12.61
C ASN A 10 -16.76 -11.83 12.34
N LEU A 11 -16.27 -12.64 13.31
CA LEU A 11 -15.01 -13.37 13.19
C LEU A 11 -15.07 -14.42 12.07
N GLN A 12 -16.17 -15.17 11.98
CA GLN A 12 -16.40 -16.13 10.88
C GLN A 12 -16.41 -15.43 9.51
N SER A 13 -17.05 -14.27 9.40
CA SER A 13 -17.04 -13.48 8.17
C SER A 13 -15.64 -13.03 7.78
N ILE A 14 -14.81 -12.66 8.76
CA ILE A 14 -13.42 -12.26 8.54
C ILE A 14 -12.54 -13.46 8.14
N LEU A 15 -12.72 -14.62 8.77
CA LEU A 15 -11.98 -15.85 8.46
C LEU A 15 -12.26 -16.38 7.04
N ASN A 16 -13.44 -16.08 6.50
CA ASN A 16 -13.81 -16.45 5.12
C ASN A 16 -13.22 -15.52 4.05
N LEU A 17 -12.51 -14.45 4.42
CA LEU A 17 -11.77 -13.63 3.46
C LEU A 17 -10.50 -14.35 2.98
N PRO A 18 -9.96 -13.97 1.80
CA PRO A 18 -8.67 -14.48 1.34
C PRO A 18 -7.57 -14.33 2.39
N LYS A 19 -6.69 -15.35 2.49
CA LYS A 19 -5.58 -15.35 3.45
C LYS A 19 -4.71 -14.09 3.27
N ARG A 20 -4.40 -13.46 4.40
CA ARG A 20 -3.63 -12.22 4.48
C ARG A 20 -2.13 -12.52 4.44
N TYR A 21 -1.36 -11.54 3.99
CA TYR A 21 0.10 -11.63 3.94
C TYR A 21 0.68 -11.07 5.24
N GLY A 22 1.32 -11.93 6.03
CA GLY A 22 2.22 -11.50 7.10
C GLY A 22 3.62 -11.32 6.53
N THR A 23 4.24 -10.18 6.81
CA THR A 23 5.61 -9.87 6.40
C THR A 23 6.53 -10.13 7.58
N PHE A 24 7.58 -10.92 7.39
CA PHE A 24 8.57 -11.20 8.42
C PHE A 24 9.86 -10.41 8.12
N LEU A 25 10.39 -9.74 9.13
CA LEU A 25 11.70 -9.09 9.08
C LEU A 25 12.58 -9.60 10.23
N THR A 26 13.82 -9.91 9.91
CA THR A 26 14.85 -10.36 10.87
C THR A 26 16.09 -9.50 10.69
N ASP A 27 16.99 -9.51 11.67
CA ASP A 27 18.35 -8.97 11.57
C ASP A 27 18.41 -7.49 11.14
N ILE A 28 17.62 -6.63 11.79
CA ILE A 28 17.54 -5.20 11.43
C ILE A 28 18.81 -4.45 11.87
N HIS A 29 19.36 -4.77 13.05
CA HIS A 29 20.61 -4.25 13.59
C HIS A 29 20.79 -2.73 13.52
N GLY A 30 19.71 -1.95 13.71
CA GLY A 30 19.76 -0.49 13.64
C GLY A 30 19.90 0.11 12.24
N GLU A 31 19.84 -0.70 11.17
CA GLU A 31 19.97 -0.29 9.77
C GLU A 31 18.66 0.30 9.23
N TYR A 32 18.36 1.53 9.63
CA TYR A 32 17.08 2.20 9.32
C TYR A 32 16.80 2.33 7.81
N GLU A 33 17.80 2.65 6.99
CA GLU A 33 17.58 2.82 5.54
C GLU A 33 17.13 1.50 4.89
N GLN A 34 17.78 0.40 5.27
CA GLN A 34 17.47 -0.95 4.78
C GLN A 34 16.07 -1.38 5.25
N PHE A 35 15.77 -1.15 6.54
CA PHE A 35 14.44 -1.38 7.11
C PHE A 35 13.34 -0.65 6.33
N ASN A 36 13.50 0.65 6.11
CA ASN A 36 12.53 1.46 5.37
C ASN A 36 12.40 1.01 3.90
N HIS A 37 13.52 0.66 3.26
CA HIS A 37 13.53 0.12 1.91
C HIS A 37 12.69 -1.17 1.80
N VAL A 38 12.84 -2.10 2.74
CA VAL A 38 12.09 -3.37 2.71
C VAL A 38 10.60 -3.14 2.94
N LEU A 39 10.22 -2.25 3.86
CA LEU A 39 8.82 -1.91 4.08
C LEU A 39 8.15 -1.30 2.84
N LYS A 40 8.89 -0.49 2.07
CA LYS A 40 8.38 0.13 0.84
C LYS A 40 8.28 -0.85 -0.32
N THR A 41 9.20 -1.82 -0.42
CA THR A 41 9.39 -2.66 -1.62
C THR A 41 8.67 -4.01 -1.59
N VAL A 42 7.72 -4.20 -0.66
CA VAL A 42 6.95 -5.45 -0.59
C VAL A 42 6.21 -5.71 -1.90
N PRO A 43 6.31 -6.94 -2.47
CA PRO A 43 5.73 -7.24 -3.77
C PRO A 43 4.23 -6.94 -3.84
N VAL A 44 3.88 -6.03 -4.74
CA VAL A 44 2.49 -5.68 -4.99
C VAL A 44 1.87 -6.72 -5.94
N PRO A 45 0.70 -7.29 -5.62
CA PRO A 45 0.02 -8.20 -6.54
C PRO A 45 -0.48 -7.42 -7.76
N TYR A 46 0.30 -7.42 -8.83
CA TYR A 46 -0.13 -6.83 -10.11
C TYR A 46 -1.42 -7.49 -10.59
N ALA A 47 -2.25 -6.69 -11.25
CA ALA A 47 -3.44 -7.17 -11.93
C ALA A 47 -3.08 -8.15 -13.06
N ALA A 48 -2.94 -9.44 -12.73
CA ALA A 48 -2.96 -10.51 -13.70
C ALA A 48 -4.40 -10.85 -14.04
N ARG A 49 -4.98 -10.13 -15.02
CA ARG A 49 -5.98 -10.65 -15.97
C ARG A 49 -6.15 -9.72 -17.18
N SER A 50 -5.10 -9.56 -17.99
CA SER A 50 -5.27 -9.16 -19.40
C SER A 50 -4.17 -9.73 -20.31
N THR A 51 -3.08 -10.29 -19.79
CA THR A 51 -2.08 -10.94 -20.64
C THR A 51 -1.83 -12.38 -20.19
N ARG A 52 -2.74 -13.26 -20.59
CA ARG A 52 -2.41 -14.69 -20.71
C ARG A 52 -1.32 -14.92 -21.78
N ASN A 53 -0.92 -13.89 -22.56
CA ASN A 53 -0.03 -14.04 -23.72
C ASN A 53 0.95 -12.85 -23.99
N SER A 54 1.57 -12.21 -22.99
CA SER A 54 2.69 -11.29 -23.35
C SER A 54 3.77 -11.14 -22.28
N ALA A 55 4.72 -12.07 -22.29
CA ALA A 55 6.07 -11.84 -21.76
C ALA A 55 6.86 -10.89 -22.69
N THR A 56 6.26 -9.77 -23.10
CA THR A 56 6.93 -8.78 -23.94
C THR A 56 7.77 -7.85 -23.07
N PRO A 57 8.96 -7.42 -23.52
CA PRO A 57 9.82 -6.52 -22.75
C PRO A 57 9.13 -5.22 -22.29
N SER A 58 8.21 -4.69 -23.11
CA SER A 58 7.42 -3.49 -22.81
C SER A 58 6.49 -3.66 -21.59
N ALA A 59 5.81 -4.80 -21.47
CA ALA A 59 4.92 -5.08 -20.33
C ALA A 59 5.70 -5.24 -19.02
N THR A 60 6.92 -5.79 -19.07
CA THR A 60 7.79 -5.95 -17.91
C THR A 60 8.34 -4.60 -17.43
N ARG A 61 8.74 -3.71 -18.34
CA ARG A 61 9.17 -2.34 -18.00
C ARG A 61 8.05 -1.57 -17.31
N THR A 62 6.86 -1.59 -17.91
CA THR A 62 5.66 -0.94 -17.35
C THR A 62 5.35 -1.38 -15.92
N LYS A 63 5.51 -2.67 -15.60
CA LYS A 63 5.32 -3.19 -14.24
C LYS A 63 6.36 -2.65 -13.26
N LYS A 64 7.64 -2.62 -13.66
CA LYS A 64 8.72 -2.07 -12.84
C LYS A 64 8.50 -0.58 -12.57
N ASP A 65 8.09 0.18 -13.58
CA ASP A 65 7.83 1.62 -13.43
C ASP A 65 6.70 1.90 -12.44
N LEU A 66 5.60 1.12 -12.52
CA LEU A 66 4.52 1.19 -11.55
C LEU A 66 4.97 0.77 -10.16
N ALA A 67 5.81 -0.26 -10.03
CA ALA A 67 6.40 -0.67 -8.76
C ALA A 67 7.18 0.50 -8.14
N THR A 68 8.07 1.11 -8.91
CA THR A 68 8.88 2.24 -8.48
C THR A 68 8.02 3.41 -8.05
N LEU A 69 6.94 3.70 -8.79
CA LEU A 69 5.98 4.74 -8.41
C LEU A 69 5.25 4.42 -7.10
N ILE A 70 4.95 3.14 -6.84
CA ILE A 70 4.35 2.74 -5.56
C ILE A 70 5.37 2.83 -4.44
N TYR A 71 6.64 2.44 -4.67
CA TYR A 71 7.67 2.37 -3.64
C TYR A 71 8.23 3.74 -3.25
N TYR A 72 8.37 4.64 -4.22
CA TYR A 72 8.95 5.98 -4.06
C TYR A 72 8.13 7.03 -4.82
N PRO A 73 6.86 7.28 -4.40
CA PRO A 73 5.97 8.13 -5.16
C PRO A 73 6.49 9.57 -5.29
N GLU A 74 7.03 10.16 -4.22
CA GLU A 74 7.56 11.53 -4.22
C GLU A 74 8.74 11.65 -5.19
N SER A 75 9.78 10.83 -5.01
CA SER A 75 10.98 10.88 -5.85
C SER A 75 10.66 10.56 -7.31
N LYS A 76 9.74 9.61 -7.57
CA LYS A 76 9.36 9.28 -8.95
C LYS A 76 8.56 10.40 -9.61
N LEU A 77 7.67 11.08 -8.86
CA LEU A 77 6.94 12.24 -9.36
C LEU A 77 7.87 13.41 -9.68
N GLU A 78 8.84 13.71 -8.83
CA GLU A 78 9.83 14.77 -9.09
C GLU A 78 10.60 14.57 -10.40
N ILE A 79 10.95 13.32 -10.71
CA ILE A 79 11.63 12.98 -11.97
C ILE A 79 10.67 13.16 -13.15
N VAL A 80 9.46 12.62 -13.04
CA VAL A 80 8.45 12.68 -14.11
C VAL A 80 8.04 14.13 -14.43
N GLU A 81 7.87 14.97 -13.42
CA GLU A 81 7.54 16.39 -13.60
C GLU A 81 8.62 17.19 -14.34
N ARG A 82 9.86 16.69 -14.36
CA ARG A 82 10.98 17.30 -15.10
C ARG A 82 11.19 16.71 -16.49
N GLU A 83 10.93 15.42 -16.65
CA GLU A 83 11.32 14.67 -17.86
C GLU A 83 10.16 14.39 -18.82
N GLU A 84 8.92 14.42 -18.35
CA GLU A 84 7.76 14.01 -19.14
C GLU A 84 7.15 15.17 -19.95
N ASP A 85 7.06 14.99 -21.27
CA ASP A 85 6.50 16.00 -22.17
C ASP A 85 4.98 16.16 -22.00
N ASN A 86 4.27 15.06 -21.71
CA ASN A 86 2.82 15.05 -21.51
C ASN A 86 2.44 14.54 -20.11
N LEU A 87 2.60 15.42 -19.13
CA LEU A 87 2.35 15.15 -17.73
C LEU A 87 0.89 14.75 -17.44
N GLU A 88 -0.08 15.35 -18.14
CA GLU A 88 -1.50 15.07 -17.97
C GLU A 88 -1.86 13.63 -18.38
N ASP A 89 -1.37 13.17 -19.53
CA ASP A 89 -1.58 11.79 -19.97
C ASP A 89 -0.87 10.79 -19.04
N TRP A 90 0.34 11.14 -18.59
CA TRP A 90 1.06 10.32 -17.61
C TRP A 90 0.28 10.20 -16.29
N TYR A 91 -0.28 11.30 -15.76
CA TYR A 91 -1.12 11.26 -14.56
C TYR A 91 -2.34 10.39 -14.78
N LYS A 92 -3.03 10.53 -15.91
CA LYS A 92 -4.21 9.73 -16.23
C LYS A 92 -3.88 8.23 -16.23
N ILE A 93 -2.84 7.82 -16.97
CA ILE A 93 -2.41 6.43 -17.05
C ILE A 93 -1.99 5.89 -15.67
N SER A 94 -1.21 6.65 -14.91
CA SER A 94 -0.73 6.26 -13.58
C SER A 94 -1.88 6.10 -12.59
N LEU A 95 -2.83 7.04 -12.57
CA LEU A 95 -4.02 6.98 -11.71
C LEU A 95 -4.89 5.77 -12.02
N HIS A 96 -5.16 5.48 -13.30
CA HIS A 96 -5.90 4.27 -13.66
C HIS A 96 -5.21 2.99 -13.16
N ARG A 97 -3.89 2.90 -13.34
CA ARG A 97 -3.11 1.73 -12.90
C ARG A 97 -3.13 1.58 -11.39
N LEU A 98 -2.94 2.67 -10.64
CA LEU A 98 -2.98 2.66 -9.17
C LEU A 98 -4.37 2.27 -8.66
N VAL A 99 -5.45 2.78 -9.28
CA VAL A 99 -6.84 2.40 -8.94
C VAL A 99 -7.09 0.89 -9.14
N GLN A 100 -6.53 0.30 -10.19
CA GLN A 100 -6.65 -1.16 -10.41
C GLN A 100 -5.89 -1.97 -9.36
N VAL A 101 -4.70 -1.49 -8.96
CA VAL A 101 -3.90 -2.13 -7.92
C VAL A 101 -4.62 -2.07 -6.58
N ILE A 102 -5.11 -0.88 -6.17
CA ILE A 102 -5.78 -0.72 -4.90
C ILE A 102 -7.04 -1.57 -4.81
N LYS A 103 -7.87 -1.66 -5.86
CA LYS A 103 -9.05 -2.56 -5.91
C LYS A 103 -8.70 -4.00 -5.59
N ARG A 104 -7.58 -4.48 -6.13
CA ARG A 104 -7.12 -5.86 -5.94
C ARG A 104 -6.52 -6.11 -4.56
N VAL A 105 -5.82 -5.12 -4.01
CA VAL A 105 -5.25 -5.22 -2.67
C VAL A 105 -6.37 -5.09 -1.62
N SER A 106 -7.32 -4.17 -1.82
CA SER A 106 -8.42 -3.89 -0.89
C SER A 106 -9.47 -5.01 -0.82
N SER A 107 -9.66 -5.79 -1.89
CA SER A 107 -10.66 -6.87 -1.94
C SER A 107 -10.42 -8.01 -0.93
N LYS A 108 -9.22 -8.10 -0.35
CA LYS A 108 -8.88 -9.07 0.70
C LYS A 108 -9.34 -8.63 2.10
N TYR A 109 -9.84 -7.40 2.23
CA TYR A 109 -10.17 -6.78 3.51
C TYR A 109 -11.65 -6.43 3.59
N THR A 110 -12.17 -6.35 4.82
CA THR A 110 -13.51 -5.80 5.05
C THR A 110 -13.55 -4.32 4.69
N ARG A 111 -14.72 -3.83 4.26
CA ARG A 111 -14.94 -2.38 4.00
C ARG A 111 -14.53 -1.51 5.19
N SER A 112 -14.84 -1.94 6.41
CA SER A 112 -14.46 -1.22 7.63
C SER A 112 -12.93 -1.11 7.80
N LYS A 113 -12.17 -2.18 7.53
CA LYS A 113 -10.70 -2.13 7.60
C LYS A 113 -10.12 -1.19 6.54
N VAL A 114 -10.61 -1.26 5.30
CA VAL A 114 -10.16 -0.36 4.23
C VAL A 114 -10.46 1.08 4.58
N ARG A 115 -11.68 1.39 5.02
CA ARG A 115 -12.12 2.75 5.39
C ARG A 115 -11.24 3.37 6.49
N LYS A 116 -10.80 2.57 7.47
CA LYS A 116 -9.88 3.02 8.53
C LYS A 116 -8.45 3.29 8.03
N ALA A 117 -8.07 2.74 6.89
CA ALA A 117 -6.76 2.95 6.27
C ALA A 117 -6.75 4.12 5.26
N LEU A 118 -7.92 4.62 4.85
CA LEU A 118 -8.01 5.66 3.84
C LEU A 118 -7.42 7.00 4.33
N PRO A 119 -6.67 7.71 3.48
CA PRO A 119 -6.19 9.06 3.78
C PRO A 119 -7.36 10.03 3.90
N LYS A 120 -7.40 10.84 4.96
CA LYS A 120 -8.55 11.70 5.30
C LYS A 120 -8.97 12.62 4.14
N ASP A 121 -8.00 13.24 3.49
CA ASP A 121 -8.22 14.23 2.42
C ASP A 121 -8.86 13.62 1.15
N PHE A 122 -8.69 12.32 0.93
CA PHE A 122 -9.13 11.63 -0.27
C PHE A 122 -10.05 10.43 0.01
N ALA A 123 -10.47 10.24 1.27
CA ALA A 123 -11.18 9.04 1.69
C ALA A 123 -12.43 8.78 0.87
N TYR A 124 -13.28 9.80 0.71
CA TYR A 124 -14.51 9.68 -0.08
C TYR A 124 -14.23 9.29 -1.55
N VAL A 125 -13.28 9.97 -2.19
CA VAL A 125 -12.96 9.76 -3.60
C VAL A 125 -12.37 8.38 -3.84
N ILE A 126 -11.45 7.94 -2.97
CA ILE A 126 -10.86 6.61 -3.07
C ILE A 126 -11.93 5.54 -2.81
N GLU A 127 -12.80 5.72 -1.81
CA GLU A 127 -13.91 4.81 -1.51
C GLU A 127 -14.85 4.66 -2.72
N GLU A 128 -15.19 5.77 -3.39
CA GLU A 128 -15.97 5.76 -4.63
C GLU A 128 -15.25 5.02 -5.77
N LEU A 129 -13.94 5.24 -5.94
CA LEU A 129 -13.18 4.61 -7.02
C LEU A 129 -13.03 3.10 -6.84
N ILE A 130 -12.92 2.61 -5.60
CA ILE A 130 -12.73 1.18 -5.31
C ILE A 130 -14.04 0.40 -5.12
N THR A 131 -15.14 1.09 -4.84
CA THR A 131 -16.45 0.43 -4.63
C THR A 131 -17.14 0.18 -5.96
N GLU A 132 -17.43 -1.07 -6.27
CA GLU A 132 -18.25 -1.41 -7.43
C GLU A 132 -19.71 -1.08 -7.15
N LYS A 133 -20.25 -0.07 -7.83
CA LYS A 133 -21.71 0.21 -7.86
C LYS A 133 -22.30 -0.47 -9.08
N GLU A 134 -23.25 -1.38 -8.91
CA GLU A 134 -23.91 -2.08 -10.02
C GLU A 134 -24.82 -1.16 -10.85
N GLU A 135 -25.33 -0.09 -10.25
CA GLU A 135 -26.40 0.78 -10.78
C GLU A 135 -25.94 1.83 -11.79
N ILE A 136 -24.63 2.04 -11.97
CA ILE A 136 -24.11 3.03 -12.92
C ILE A 136 -24.04 2.39 -14.31
N GLN A 137 -24.85 2.89 -15.25
CA GLN A 137 -24.87 2.41 -16.65
C GLN A 137 -23.55 2.69 -17.38
N ASP A 138 -22.82 3.75 -17.01
CA ASP A 138 -21.53 4.13 -17.61
C ASP A 138 -20.44 4.38 -16.55
N LYS A 139 -20.00 3.29 -15.91
CA LYS A 139 -19.02 3.33 -14.80
C LYS A 139 -17.67 3.89 -15.22
N GLU A 140 -17.23 3.57 -16.43
CA GLU A 140 -15.95 4.04 -16.93
C GLU A 140 -15.96 5.54 -17.15
N ALA A 141 -17.02 6.10 -17.74
CA ALA A 141 -17.17 7.54 -17.87
C ALA A 141 -17.17 8.25 -16.50
N TYR A 142 -17.91 7.72 -15.51
CA TYR A 142 -17.93 8.29 -14.16
C TYR A 142 -16.54 8.29 -13.50
N TYR A 143 -15.79 7.18 -13.56
CA TYR A 143 -14.43 7.12 -13.01
C TYR A 143 -13.45 8.02 -13.77
N ASN A 144 -13.59 8.11 -15.09
CA ASN A 144 -12.78 9.00 -15.92
C ASN A 144 -13.00 10.46 -15.53
N GLU A 145 -14.24 10.87 -15.26
CA GLU A 145 -14.55 12.24 -14.82
C GLU A 145 -13.96 12.57 -13.45
N ILE A 146 -13.94 11.62 -12.51
CA ILE A 146 -13.26 11.80 -11.22
C ILE A 146 -11.76 12.02 -11.44
N ILE A 147 -11.11 11.15 -12.22
CA ILE A 147 -9.68 11.25 -12.52
C ILE A 147 -9.36 12.57 -13.24
N HIS A 148 -10.14 12.92 -14.26
CA HIS A 148 -10.00 14.16 -15.00
C HIS A 148 -10.18 15.38 -14.10
N THR A 149 -11.15 15.36 -13.17
CA THR A 149 -11.34 16.44 -12.21
C THR A 149 -10.13 16.60 -11.29
N ILE A 150 -9.56 15.51 -10.77
CA ILE A 150 -8.35 15.54 -9.92
C ILE A 150 -7.17 16.19 -10.65
N ILE A 151 -6.98 15.83 -11.93
CA ILE A 151 -5.90 16.38 -12.75
C ILE A 151 -6.15 17.88 -13.03
N ARG A 152 -7.36 18.24 -13.46
CA ARG A 152 -7.74 19.62 -13.78
C ARG A 152 -7.59 20.59 -12.62
N ILE A 153 -7.86 20.15 -11.38
CA ILE A 153 -7.70 20.98 -10.18
C ILE A 153 -6.25 20.97 -9.64
N GLY A 154 -5.31 20.32 -10.31
CA GLY A 154 -3.89 20.28 -9.93
C GLY A 154 -3.61 19.43 -8.69
N ARG A 155 -4.44 18.42 -8.40
CA ARG A 155 -4.30 17.54 -7.22
C ARG A 155 -3.77 16.14 -7.53
N ALA A 156 -3.38 15.89 -8.79
CA ALA A 156 -2.89 14.59 -9.22
C ALA A 156 -1.64 14.09 -8.46
N PRO A 157 -0.59 14.91 -8.21
CA PRO A 157 0.59 14.45 -7.47
C PRO A 157 0.24 13.95 -6.06
N GLN A 158 -0.53 14.73 -5.30
CA GLN A 158 -0.92 14.39 -3.93
C GLN A 158 -1.81 13.15 -3.90
N PHE A 159 -2.67 12.98 -4.92
CA PHE A 159 -3.54 11.81 -5.02
C PHE A 159 -2.74 10.54 -5.36
N ILE A 160 -1.75 10.64 -6.25
CA ILE A 160 -0.84 9.54 -6.60
C ILE A 160 -0.06 9.08 -5.35
N ILE A 161 0.54 10.02 -4.61
CA ILE A 161 1.26 9.74 -3.36
C ILE A 161 0.33 9.04 -2.36
N ALA A 162 -0.87 9.58 -2.17
CA ALA A 162 -1.86 9.02 -1.25
C ALA A 162 -2.28 7.58 -1.63
N LEU A 163 -2.48 7.30 -2.92
CA LEU A 163 -2.77 5.95 -3.40
C LEU A 163 -1.58 5.01 -3.21
N SER A 164 -0.36 5.45 -3.53
CA SER A 164 0.86 4.65 -3.34
C SER A 164 1.06 4.26 -1.88
N HIS A 165 0.95 5.20 -0.93
CA HIS A 165 1.05 4.92 0.50
C HIS A 165 -0.08 4.03 1.01
N LEU A 166 -1.31 4.21 0.50
CA LEU A 166 -2.41 3.33 0.84
C LEU A 166 -2.15 1.89 0.35
N ILE A 167 -1.60 1.73 -0.86
CA ILE A 167 -1.21 0.41 -1.39
C ILE A 167 -0.13 -0.21 -0.50
N GLN A 168 0.94 0.52 -0.17
CA GLN A 168 2.01 0.03 0.73
C GLN A 168 1.43 -0.47 2.06
N ARG A 169 0.56 0.35 2.68
CA ARG A 169 -0.11 0.02 3.95
C ARG A 169 -0.98 -1.24 3.85
N LEU A 170 -1.72 -1.42 2.76
CA LEU A 170 -2.61 -2.57 2.62
C LEU A 170 -1.91 -3.83 2.10
N VAL A 171 -0.70 -3.72 1.55
CA VAL A 171 0.09 -4.88 1.13
C VAL A 171 0.68 -5.61 2.35
N ILE A 172 1.12 -4.88 3.37
CA ILE A 172 1.60 -5.43 4.64
C ILE A 172 0.42 -5.48 5.62
N ASP A 173 -0.24 -6.63 5.78
CA ASP A 173 -1.37 -6.72 6.73
C ASP A 173 -0.90 -6.63 8.18
N HIS A 174 0.17 -7.36 8.47
CA HIS A 174 0.81 -7.49 9.76
C HIS A 174 2.32 -7.66 9.57
N LEU A 175 3.09 -6.94 10.37
CA LEU A 175 4.54 -6.97 10.35
C LEU A 175 5.05 -7.77 11.55
N HIS A 176 5.75 -8.88 11.30
CA HIS A 176 6.40 -9.68 12.32
C HIS A 176 7.88 -9.32 12.36
N ILE A 177 8.35 -8.73 13.45
CA ILE A 177 9.78 -8.50 13.69
C ILE A 177 10.33 -9.65 14.53
N VAL A 178 11.36 -10.31 14.02
CA VAL A 178 12.04 -11.41 14.71
C VAL A 178 13.46 -10.98 15.06
N GLY A 179 13.54 -10.29 16.19
CA GLY A 179 14.76 -9.97 16.92
C GLY A 179 15.70 -8.98 16.27
N ASP A 180 16.68 -8.61 17.09
CA ASP A 180 17.87 -7.83 16.77
C ASP A 180 17.53 -6.53 16.02
N ILE A 181 16.62 -5.75 16.61
CA ILE A 181 16.34 -4.36 16.23
C ILE A 181 17.52 -3.47 16.60
N TYR A 182 18.05 -3.66 17.81
CA TYR A 182 19.18 -2.91 18.34
C TYR A 182 20.48 -3.64 18.02
N ASP A 183 21.47 -2.96 17.43
CA ASP A 183 22.88 -3.37 17.41
C ASP A 183 23.72 -2.23 16.77
N ARG A 184 24.54 -2.53 15.75
CA ARG A 184 25.62 -1.69 15.19
C ARG A 184 25.16 -0.47 14.38
N GLY A 185 23.93 -0.47 13.89
CA GLY A 185 23.42 0.57 12.99
C GLY A 185 23.07 1.87 13.72
N PRO A 186 23.02 3.00 12.99
CA PRO A 186 22.85 4.33 13.59
C PRO A 186 21.39 4.67 13.97
N GLY A 187 20.41 3.91 13.47
CA GLY A 187 18.99 4.30 13.52
C GLY A 187 18.03 3.43 14.33
N PRO A 188 18.42 2.68 15.40
CA PRO A 188 17.48 1.81 16.11
C PRO A 188 16.31 2.57 16.76
N HIS A 189 16.55 3.80 17.23
CA HIS A 189 15.51 4.69 17.78
C HIS A 189 14.46 5.06 16.72
N ILE A 190 14.87 5.40 15.50
CA ILE A 190 13.97 5.73 14.38
C ILE A 190 13.16 4.49 13.95
N ILE A 191 13.80 3.31 13.95
CA ILE A 191 13.11 2.05 13.70
C ILE A 191 12.02 1.83 14.76
N MET A 192 12.33 1.99 16.04
CA MET A 192 11.32 1.84 17.09
C MET A 192 10.19 2.86 17.01
N ASP A 193 10.48 4.13 16.73
CA ASP A 193 9.43 5.14 16.51
C ASP A 193 8.51 4.73 15.35
N THR A 194 9.10 4.24 14.26
CA THR A 194 8.35 3.73 13.10
C THR A 194 7.48 2.51 13.46
N LEU A 195 8.02 1.57 14.25
CA LEU A 195 7.30 0.37 14.68
C LEU A 195 6.16 0.72 15.65
N CYS A 196 6.37 1.65 16.57
CA CYS A 196 5.35 2.11 17.53
C CYS A 196 4.13 2.76 16.83
N GLU A 197 4.36 3.47 15.72
CA GLU A 197 3.29 4.08 14.92
C GLU A 197 2.74 3.15 13.83
N TYR A 198 3.35 1.97 13.65
CA TYR A 198 2.97 1.04 12.60
C TYR A 198 1.57 0.46 12.84
N HIS A 199 0.82 0.22 11.75
CA HIS A 199 -0.60 -0.11 11.85
C HIS A 199 -0.91 -1.48 12.42
N SER A 200 0.04 -2.41 12.35
CA SER A 200 -0.09 -3.75 12.91
C SER A 200 1.28 -4.42 12.93
N VAL A 201 1.83 -4.60 14.12
CA VAL A 201 3.16 -5.18 14.32
C VAL A 201 3.19 -6.02 15.60
N ASP A 202 3.99 -7.08 15.58
CA ASP A 202 4.48 -7.79 16.75
C ASP A 202 6.00 -7.95 16.68
N VAL A 203 6.62 -8.05 17.85
CA VAL A 203 8.07 -8.16 18.00
C VAL A 203 8.38 -9.35 18.88
N GLN A 204 9.20 -10.25 18.36
CA GLN A 204 9.93 -11.23 19.14
C GLN A 204 11.32 -10.68 19.42
N TRP A 205 11.68 -10.50 20.69
CA TRP A 205 12.97 -9.92 21.07
C TRP A 205 14.12 -10.90 20.81
N GLY A 206 15.19 -10.38 20.22
CA GLY A 206 16.44 -11.07 19.97
C GLY A 206 17.43 -10.91 21.11
N ASN A 207 18.59 -11.54 20.98
CA ASN A 207 19.61 -11.50 22.01
C ASN A 207 20.21 -10.09 22.15
N HIS A 208 20.41 -9.39 21.03
CA HIS A 208 20.97 -8.04 21.07
C HIS A 208 20.00 -7.03 21.69
N ASP A 209 18.69 -7.20 21.45
CA ASP A 209 17.66 -6.38 22.07
C ASP A 209 17.65 -6.54 23.59
N MET A 210 17.76 -7.77 24.08
CA MET A 210 17.81 -8.07 25.52
C MET A 210 19.05 -7.48 26.19
N VAL A 211 20.20 -7.55 25.52
CA VAL A 211 21.45 -6.93 26.01
C VAL A 211 21.30 -5.42 26.07
N TRP A 212 20.73 -4.79 25.04
CA TRP A 212 20.54 -3.35 24.98
C TRP A 212 19.54 -2.87 26.05
N MET A 213 18.42 -3.57 26.25
CA MET A 213 17.42 -3.25 27.28
C MET A 213 17.94 -3.46 28.71
N GLY A 214 18.93 -4.33 28.90
CA GLY A 214 19.52 -4.64 30.20
C GLY A 214 20.71 -3.76 30.60
N ALA A 215 21.21 -2.92 29.69
CA ALA A 215 22.33 -2.00 29.90
C ALA A 215 21.86 -0.64 30.44
#